data_AF-A0A1C6DMW7-F1
#
_entry.id   AF-A0A1C6DMW7-F1
#
_cell.length_a   1.000
_cell.length_b   1.000
_cell.length_c   1.000
_cell.angle_alpha   90.00
_cell.angle_beta   90.00
_cell.angle_gamma   90.00
#
_symmetry.space_group_name_H-M   'P 1'
#
loop_
_entity.id
_entity.type
_entity.pdbx_description
1 polymer ?
#
loop_
_entity_poly.entity_id
_entity_poly.type
_entity_poly.pdbx_seq_one_letter_code
_entity_poly.pdbx_strand_id
1 'polypeptide(L)'
;MIIKFEGLDELIKEVEKIASRNEIEKANTKILRECGKKAQSTVRSKMPKSKNPMFSGRKGSRTEKHSADNVPLSGVKSKNGYQIIVVGWDKSDTSPYFYVKFTEWGTSKMKPFAYMERTKQELTSYFSKVAQKEYESVISKLK
;
A
#
# COMPACT_ATOMS: atom_id res chain seq x y z
N MET A 1 -8.40 13.26 20.65
CA MET A 1 -9.36 12.15 20.82
C MET A 1 -8.91 11.02 19.90
N ILE A 2 -8.28 10.00 20.48
CA ILE A 2 -7.72 8.85 19.76
C ILE A 2 -8.85 7.81 19.72
N ILE A 3 -9.35 7.49 18.53
CA ILE A 3 -10.25 6.35 18.35
C ILE A 3 -9.37 5.10 18.35
N LYS A 4 -9.32 4.39 19.48
CA LYS A 4 -8.75 3.04 19.59
C LYS A 4 -9.77 2.06 19.01
N PHE A 5 -9.34 1.22 18.07
CA PHE A 5 -10.13 0.12 17.54
C PHE A 5 -9.83 -1.12 18.41
N GLU A 6 -10.55 -1.26 19.51
CA GLU A 6 -10.41 -2.38 20.46
C GLU A 6 -10.86 -3.69 19.76
N GLY A 7 -9.99 -4.69 19.62
CA GLY A 7 -10.34 -6.01 19.08
C GLY A 7 -9.35 -6.61 18.07
N LEU A 8 -8.65 -5.81 17.24
CA LEU A 8 -7.76 -6.38 16.21
C LEU A 8 -6.51 -7.01 16.83
N ASP A 9 -5.94 -6.39 17.86
CA ASP A 9 -4.78 -6.93 18.58
C ASP A 9 -5.14 -8.22 19.32
N GLU A 10 -6.36 -8.31 19.87
CA GLU A 10 -6.90 -9.52 20.47
C GLU A 10 -7.11 -10.64 19.44
N LEU A 11 -7.68 -10.31 18.27
CA LEU A 11 -7.86 -11.24 17.16
C LEU A 11 -6.52 -11.79 16.66
N ILE A 12 -5.51 -10.92 16.49
CA ILE A 12 -4.15 -11.36 16.10
C ILE A 12 -3.61 -12.38 17.10
N LYS A 13 -3.69 -12.08 18.41
CA LYS A 13 -3.24 -13.00 19.46
C LYS A 13 -4.01 -14.32 19.46
N GLU A 14 -5.31 -14.30 19.18
CA GLU A 14 -6.12 -15.53 19.10
C GLU A 14 -5.71 -16.37 17.88
N VAL A 15 -5.59 -15.75 16.71
CA VAL A 15 -5.10 -16.41 15.49
C VAL A 15 -3.71 -17.02 15.72
N GLU A 16 -2.78 -16.27 16.32
CA GLU A 16 -1.41 -16.75 16.60
C GLU A 16 -1.38 -17.94 17.57
N LYS A 17 -2.39 -18.10 18.44
CA LYS A 17 -2.48 -19.24 19.37
C LYS A 17 -3.00 -20.51 18.72
N ILE A 18 -3.96 -20.39 17.79
CA ILE A 18 -4.70 -21.54 17.26
C ILE A 18 -4.26 -21.95 15.85
N ALA A 19 -3.78 -21.01 15.04
CA ALA A 19 -3.43 -21.25 13.65
C ALA A 19 -1.96 -21.63 13.50
N SER A 20 -1.68 -22.50 12.54
CA SER A 20 -0.31 -22.78 12.12
C SER A 20 0.32 -21.55 11.44
N ARG A 21 1.65 -21.46 11.50
CA ARG A 21 2.40 -20.40 10.80
C ARG A 21 2.02 -20.28 9.32
N ASN A 22 1.82 -21.40 8.65
CA ASN A 22 1.44 -21.42 7.23
C ASN A 22 0.04 -20.81 6.97
N GLU A 23 -0.91 -20.98 7.89
CA GLU A 23 -2.25 -20.39 7.79
C GLU A 23 -2.19 -18.88 8.01
N ILE A 24 -1.41 -18.44 9.00
CA ILE A 24 -1.15 -17.03 9.28
C ILE A 24 -0.51 -16.36 8.06
N GLU A 25 0.54 -16.96 7.49
CA GLU A 25 1.23 -16.43 6.31
C GLU A 25 0.32 -16.36 5.07
N LYS A 26 -0.61 -17.32 4.91
CA LYS A 26 -1.62 -17.29 3.83
C LYS A 26 -2.63 -16.17 4.04
N ALA A 27 -3.16 -16.02 5.25
CA ALA A 27 -4.11 -14.96 5.62
C ALA A 27 -3.47 -13.58 5.40
N ASN A 28 -2.26 -13.37 5.92
CA ASN A 28 -1.49 -12.14 5.75
C ASN A 28 -1.23 -11.82 4.28
N THR A 29 -0.89 -12.81 3.46
CA THR A 29 -0.71 -12.62 2.01
C THR A 29 -1.98 -12.13 1.34
N LYS A 30 -3.14 -12.67 1.72
CA LYS A 30 -4.44 -12.28 1.17
C LYS A 30 -4.81 -10.86 1.58
N ILE A 31 -4.67 -10.52 2.87
CA ILE A 31 -4.86 -9.18 3.41
C ILE A 31 -3.99 -8.17 2.65
N LEU A 32 -2.67 -8.43 2.56
CA LEU A 32 -1.72 -7.54 1.90
C LEU A 32 -2.04 -7.33 0.41
N ARG A 33 -2.41 -8.39 -0.32
CA ARG A 33 -2.78 -8.27 -1.74
C ARG A 33 -4.04 -7.43 -1.93
N GLU A 34 -5.05 -7.60 -1.09
CA GLU A 34 -6.29 -6.83 -1.17
C GLU A 34 -6.04 -5.35 -0.84
N CYS A 35 -5.38 -5.09 0.30
CA CYS A 35 -5.02 -3.75 0.75
C CYS A 35 -4.11 -3.05 -0.27
N GLY A 36 -3.11 -3.75 -0.81
CA GLY A 36 -2.19 -3.22 -1.81
C GLY A 36 -2.89 -2.82 -3.12
N LYS A 37 -3.82 -3.65 -3.62
CA LYS A 37 -4.64 -3.31 -4.80
C LYS A 37 -5.55 -2.11 -4.54
N LYS A 38 -6.19 -2.05 -3.37
CA LYS A 38 -7.03 -0.91 -2.99
C LYS A 38 -6.20 0.37 -2.95
N ALA A 39 -5.05 0.35 -2.27
CA ALA A 39 -4.13 1.47 -2.18
C ALA A 39 -3.65 1.94 -3.57
N GLN A 40 -3.22 1.01 -4.44
CA GLN A 40 -2.80 1.32 -5.81
C GLN A 40 -3.91 2.05 -6.59
N SER A 41 -5.15 1.55 -6.50
CA SER A 41 -6.30 2.16 -7.18
C SER A 41 -6.65 3.55 -6.64
N THR A 42 -6.57 3.76 -5.32
CA THR A 42 -6.86 5.05 -4.68
C THR A 42 -5.76 6.07 -4.95
N VAL A 43 -4.50 5.64 -4.99
CA VAL A 43 -3.39 6.52 -5.38
C VAL A 43 -3.55 6.96 -6.83
N ARG A 44 -3.88 6.03 -7.74
CA ARG A 44 -4.08 6.31 -9.17
C ARG A 44 -5.10 7.42 -9.43
N SER A 45 -6.17 7.51 -8.64
CA SER A 45 -7.20 8.56 -8.79
C SER A 45 -6.76 9.92 -8.25
N LYS A 46 -5.77 9.97 -7.35
CA LYS A 46 -5.28 11.19 -6.69
C LYS A 46 -4.03 11.77 -7.33
N MET A 47 -3.26 10.95 -8.04
CA MET A 47 -2.04 11.41 -8.70
C MET A 47 -2.36 12.38 -9.84
N PRO A 48 -1.60 13.47 -9.99
CA PRO A 48 -1.84 14.46 -11.02
C PRO A 48 -1.64 13.87 -12.43
N LYS A 49 -2.55 14.20 -13.35
CA LYS A 49 -2.47 13.84 -14.77
C LYS A 49 -2.50 15.11 -15.63
N SER A 50 -1.54 15.23 -16.54
CA SER A 50 -1.57 16.27 -17.57
C SER A 50 -2.52 15.85 -18.71
N LYS A 51 -2.99 16.82 -19.52
CA LYS A 51 -3.78 16.51 -20.73
C LYS A 51 -3.02 15.67 -21.75
N ASN A 52 -1.70 15.85 -21.83
CA ASN A 52 -0.82 15.06 -22.68
C ASN A 52 0.38 14.57 -21.85
N PRO A 53 0.65 13.25 -21.78
CA PRO A 53 1.76 12.68 -21.01
C PRO A 53 3.14 13.15 -21.51
N MET A 54 3.24 13.62 -22.76
CA MET A 54 4.47 14.20 -23.32
C MET A 54 4.91 15.51 -22.69
N PHE A 55 4.01 16.20 -21.98
CA PHE A 55 4.36 17.38 -21.19
C PHE A 55 4.73 17.03 -19.74
N SER A 56 4.63 15.77 -19.34
CA SER A 56 4.99 15.32 -17.99
C SER A 56 6.44 14.81 -17.95
N GLY A 57 7.18 15.23 -16.92
CA GLY A 57 8.56 14.80 -16.67
C GLY A 57 9.64 15.49 -17.54
N ARG A 58 10.90 15.25 -17.17
CA ARG A 58 12.09 15.76 -17.87
C ARG A 58 12.22 15.10 -19.25
N LYS A 59 12.56 15.88 -20.29
CA LYS A 59 12.91 15.37 -21.62
C LYS A 59 14.03 14.30 -21.49
N GLY A 60 13.76 13.07 -21.96
CA GLY A 60 14.64 11.89 -21.77
C GLY A 60 14.18 10.90 -20.69
N SER A 61 13.30 11.30 -19.77
CA SER A 61 12.69 10.43 -18.77
C SER A 61 11.18 10.23 -18.98
N ARG A 62 10.68 10.67 -20.15
CA ARG A 62 9.27 10.57 -20.52
C ARG A 62 8.99 9.16 -21.06
N THR A 63 7.89 8.58 -20.65
CA THR A 63 7.49 7.20 -21.00
C THR A 63 6.25 7.16 -21.90
N GLU A 64 5.77 8.32 -22.35
CA GLU A 64 4.50 8.48 -23.11
C GLU A 64 3.23 8.10 -22.35
N LYS A 65 3.35 7.69 -21.08
CA LYS A 65 2.21 7.32 -20.22
C LYS A 65 2.26 8.08 -18.90
N HIS A 66 1.13 8.16 -18.21
CA HIS A 66 1.08 8.79 -16.89
C HIS A 66 1.60 7.85 -15.79
N SER A 67 2.36 8.40 -14.85
CA SER A 67 2.78 7.67 -13.64
C SER A 67 1.59 7.17 -12.83
N ALA A 68 0.52 7.97 -12.76
CA ALA A 68 -0.74 7.59 -12.11
C ALA A 68 -1.32 6.26 -12.61
N ASP A 69 -1.17 5.95 -13.90
CA ASP A 69 -1.66 4.70 -14.50
C ASP A 69 -0.66 3.54 -14.39
N ASN A 70 0.54 3.80 -13.90
CA ASN A 70 1.65 2.86 -13.81
C ASN A 70 2.24 2.80 -12.39
N VAL A 71 1.42 3.00 -11.36
CA VAL A 71 1.83 2.89 -9.96
C VAL A 71 2.32 1.45 -9.69
N PRO A 72 3.58 1.24 -9.28
CA PRO A 72 4.09 -0.09 -9.01
C PRO A 72 3.33 -0.75 -7.85
N LEU A 73 3.11 -2.05 -7.97
CA LEU A 73 2.62 -2.91 -6.89
C LEU A 73 3.53 -4.12 -6.83
N SER A 74 4.29 -4.26 -5.75
CA SER A 74 5.18 -5.41 -5.59
C SER A 74 4.39 -6.69 -5.32
N GLY A 75 5.05 -7.84 -5.49
CA GLY A 75 4.61 -9.07 -4.82
C GLY A 75 4.73 -8.95 -3.30
N VAL A 76 4.06 -9.86 -2.57
CA VAL A 76 4.24 -10.01 -1.13
C VAL A 76 5.62 -10.63 -0.87
N LYS A 77 6.41 -10.01 0.00
CA LYS A 77 7.75 -10.46 0.39
C LYS A 77 7.78 -10.73 1.89
N SER A 78 8.45 -11.79 2.32
CA SER A 78 8.73 -12.05 3.73
C SER A 78 10.07 -11.45 4.11
N LYS A 79 10.13 -10.64 5.17
CA LYS A 79 11.36 -10.06 5.73
C LYS A 79 11.27 -10.07 7.25
N ASN A 80 12.30 -10.56 7.93
CA ASN A 80 12.42 -10.53 9.39
C ASN A 80 11.17 -11.00 10.15
N GLY A 81 10.51 -12.07 9.67
CA GLY A 81 9.34 -12.65 10.33
C GLY A 81 7.99 -11.99 10.00
N TYR A 82 7.95 -10.95 9.16
CA TYR A 82 6.70 -10.33 8.70
C TYR A 82 6.61 -10.28 7.18
N GLN A 83 5.39 -10.16 6.66
CA GLN A 83 5.12 -10.02 5.24
C GLN A 83 4.87 -8.55 4.87
N ILE A 84 5.37 -8.14 3.71
CA ILE A 84 5.30 -6.75 3.23
C ILE A 84 4.84 -6.76 1.78
N ILE A 85 4.00 -5.80 1.43
CA ILE A 85 3.73 -5.40 0.05
C ILE A 85 4.05 -3.90 -0.09
N VAL A 86 4.67 -3.51 -1.19
CA VAL A 86 5.04 -2.12 -1.46
C VAL A 86 4.17 -1.61 -2.60
N VAL A 87 3.58 -0.42 -2.39
CA VAL A 87 2.78 0.29 -3.38
C VAL A 87 3.48 1.61 -3.70
N GLY A 88 3.69 1.89 -4.98
CA GLY A 88 4.41 3.08 -5.42
C GLY A 88 5.92 2.86 -5.54
N TRP A 89 6.65 3.98 -5.49
CA TRP A 89 8.09 4.04 -5.69
C TRP A 89 8.79 4.30 -4.37
N ASP A 90 9.89 3.59 -4.12
CA ASP A 90 10.77 3.87 -2.98
C ASP A 90 11.66 5.09 -3.27
N LYS A 91 12.27 5.66 -2.23
CA LYS A 91 13.28 6.71 -2.35
C LYS A 91 14.49 6.26 -3.17
N SER A 92 14.90 4.99 -3.05
CA SER A 92 16.03 4.43 -3.82
C SER A 92 15.65 3.99 -5.24
N ASP A 93 14.37 4.09 -5.62
CA ASP A 93 13.89 3.63 -6.92
C ASP A 93 14.45 4.51 -8.07
N THR A 94 14.92 3.85 -9.13
CA THR A 94 15.45 4.43 -10.37
C THR A 94 14.70 3.94 -11.62
N SER A 95 13.63 3.18 -11.45
CA SER A 95 12.76 2.69 -12.52
C SER A 95 12.01 3.84 -13.22
N PRO A 96 11.32 3.57 -14.35
CA PRO A 96 10.45 4.58 -14.96
C PRO A 96 9.51 5.21 -13.93
N TYR A 97 9.27 6.52 -14.09
CA TYR A 97 8.50 7.34 -13.15
C TYR A 97 9.13 7.58 -11.76
N PHE A 98 10.40 7.24 -11.54
CA PHE A 98 11.08 7.50 -10.25
C PHE A 98 10.91 8.94 -9.75
N TYR A 99 10.74 9.91 -10.66
CA TYR A 99 10.54 11.32 -10.32
C TYR A 99 9.31 11.61 -9.45
N VAL A 100 8.35 10.67 -9.39
CA VAL A 100 7.20 10.70 -8.47
C VAL A 100 7.65 10.89 -7.01
N LYS A 101 8.83 10.40 -6.63
CA LYS A 101 9.37 10.60 -5.28
C LYS A 101 9.53 12.08 -4.91
N PHE A 102 9.93 12.90 -5.88
CA PHE A 102 10.10 14.34 -5.65
C PHE A 102 8.77 15.06 -5.47
N THR A 103 7.70 14.59 -6.12
CA THR A 103 6.34 15.13 -5.90
C THR A 103 5.70 14.58 -4.64
N GLU A 104 6.00 13.34 -4.25
CA GLU A 104 5.50 12.75 -3.00
C GLU A 104 6.11 13.43 -1.77
N TRP A 105 7.44 13.50 -1.69
CA TRP A 105 8.17 14.01 -0.53
C TRP A 105 8.56 15.49 -0.62
N GLY A 106 8.38 16.10 -1.78
CA GLY A 106 8.79 17.48 -2.02
C GLY A 106 10.28 17.61 -2.30
N THR A 107 10.68 18.84 -2.58
CA THR A 107 12.07 19.27 -2.79
C THR A 107 12.27 20.63 -2.12
N SER A 108 13.50 21.15 -2.09
CA SER A 108 13.77 22.49 -1.56
C SER A 108 12.93 23.61 -2.22
N LYS A 109 12.46 23.42 -3.46
CA LYS A 109 11.69 24.42 -4.22
C LYS A 109 10.19 24.11 -4.34
N MET A 110 9.74 22.91 -3.98
CA MET A 110 8.38 22.44 -4.21
C MET A 110 7.87 21.65 -3.01
N LYS A 111 6.71 22.03 -2.48
CA LYS A 111 6.07 21.32 -1.37
C LYS A 111 5.61 19.90 -1.78
N PRO A 112 5.59 18.94 -0.84
CA PRO A 112 5.06 17.60 -1.10
C PRO A 112 3.57 17.63 -1.45
N PHE A 113 3.18 16.85 -2.45
CA PHE A 113 1.77 16.52 -2.70
C PHE A 113 1.28 15.39 -1.81
N ALA A 114 2.17 14.49 -1.38
CA ALA A 114 1.92 13.45 -0.39
C ALA A 114 0.70 12.54 -0.71
N TYR A 115 0.48 12.17 -1.97
CA TYR A 115 -0.68 11.35 -2.36
C TYR A 115 -0.57 9.90 -1.85
N MET A 116 0.63 9.36 -1.67
CA MET A 116 0.80 8.03 -1.07
C MET A 116 0.49 8.09 0.43
N GLU A 117 1.07 9.05 1.15
CA GLU A 117 0.84 9.21 2.60
C GLU A 117 -0.64 9.53 2.90
N ARG A 118 -1.27 10.44 2.14
CA ARG A 118 -2.71 10.73 2.29
C ARG A 118 -3.57 9.50 2.02
N THR A 119 -3.18 8.67 1.06
CA THR A 119 -3.91 7.43 0.77
C THR A 119 -3.76 6.41 1.89
N LYS A 120 -2.57 6.27 2.47
CA LYS A 120 -2.34 5.44 3.66
C LYS A 120 -3.24 5.89 4.81
N GLN A 121 -3.29 7.19 5.10
CA GLN A 121 -4.13 7.75 6.17
C GLN A 121 -5.61 7.44 5.93
N GLU A 122 -6.12 7.71 4.73
CA GLU A 122 -7.52 7.45 4.37
C GLU A 122 -7.88 5.95 4.47
N LEU A 123 -6.99 5.08 4.02
CA LEU A 123 -7.26 3.63 3.96
C LEU A 123 -6.91 2.90 5.26
N THR A 124 -6.42 3.57 6.30
CA THR A 124 -6.04 2.91 7.56
C THR A 124 -7.22 2.14 8.17
N SER A 125 -8.42 2.74 8.18
CA SER A 125 -9.64 2.05 8.65
C SER A 125 -10.03 0.89 7.73
N TYR A 126 -9.90 1.05 6.41
CA TYR A 126 -10.16 -0.02 5.44
C TYR A 126 -9.23 -1.23 5.67
N PHE A 127 -7.92 -0.99 5.84
CA PHE A 127 -6.94 -2.04 6.10
C PHE A 127 -7.26 -2.82 7.36
N SER A 128 -7.65 -2.12 8.43
CA SER A 128 -8.04 -2.73 9.70
C SER A 128 -9.25 -3.64 9.53
N LYS A 129 -10.27 -3.21 8.76
CA LYS A 129 -11.48 -4.00 8.47
C LYS A 129 -11.18 -5.25 7.63
N VAL A 130 -10.30 -5.14 6.64
CA VAL A 130 -9.88 -6.29 5.82
C VAL A 130 -9.14 -7.32 6.67
N ALA A 131 -8.22 -6.85 7.52
CA ALA A 131 -7.47 -7.73 8.42
C ALA A 131 -8.40 -8.44 9.41
N GLN A 132 -9.30 -7.69 10.06
CA GLN A 132 -10.30 -8.23 10.98
C GLN A 132 -11.13 -9.35 10.31
N LYS A 133 -11.72 -9.06 9.15
CA LYS A 133 -12.56 -10.01 8.41
C LYS A 133 -11.81 -11.31 8.08
N GLU A 134 -10.55 -11.21 7.65
CA GLU A 134 -9.78 -12.39 7.29
C GLU A 134 -9.39 -13.21 8.53
N TYR A 135 -8.96 -12.56 9.62
CA TYR A 135 -8.62 -13.24 10.86
C TYR A 135 -9.82 -13.90 11.54
N GLU A 136 -10.97 -13.23 11.56
CA GLU A 136 -12.23 -13.85 12.01
C GLU A 136 -12.59 -15.07 11.16
N SER A 137 -12.37 -15.01 9.84
CA SER A 137 -12.57 -16.16 8.94
C SER A 137 -11.57 -17.29 9.18
N VAL A 138 -10.36 -17.01 9.68
CA VAL A 138 -9.39 -18.04 10.05
C VAL A 138 -9.83 -18.71 11.34
N ILE A 139 -10.19 -17.92 12.36
CA ILE A 139 -10.66 -18.44 13.65
C ILE A 139 -11.89 -19.33 13.46
N SER A 140 -12.87 -18.89 12.66
CA SER A 140 -14.10 -19.65 12.43
C SER A 140 -13.92 -20.96 11.67
N LYS A 141 -12.78 -21.15 10.97
CA LYS A 141 -12.46 -22.41 10.27
C LYS A 141 -11.69 -23.39 11.13
N LEU A 142 -11.06 -22.90 12.20
CA LEU A 142 -10.18 -23.68 13.08
C LEU A 142 -10.86 -24.06 14.40
N LYS A 143 -11.99 -23.42 14.72
CA LYS A 143 -12.93 -23.84 15.77
C LYS A 143 -13.95 -24.80 15.19
#